data_AF-A0A9D9GLR2-F1
#
_entry.id   AF-A0A9D9GLR2-F1
#
_cell.length_a   1.000
_cell.length_b   1.000
_cell.length_c   1.000
_cell.angle_alpha   90.00
_cell.angle_beta   90.00
_cell.angle_gamma   90.00
#
_symmetry.space_group_name_H-M   'P 1'
#
loop_
_entity.id
_entity.type
_entity.pdbx_description
1 polymer ?
#
loop_
_entity_poly.entity_id
_entity_poly.type
_entity_poly.pdbx_seq_one_letter_code
_entity_poly.pdbx_strand_id
1 'polypeptide(L)'
;MEFINRNAIECKKDDKGNIVARYFPQGVCSRMMEIVVDENTHEIKDAKIIGGCSGNTAGISRLVVGLKAEFVIERFAGTTCGPKPTSCPDQFATALKLMINK
;
A
#
# COMPACT_ATOMS: atom_id res chain seq x y z
N MET A 1 11.95 17.89 6.40
CA MET A 1 11.67 16.57 5.78
C MET A 1 11.49 15.58 6.93
N GLU A 2 10.31 15.60 7.55
CA GLU A 2 10.06 14.81 8.76
C GLU A 2 9.60 13.40 8.36
N PHE A 3 10.49 12.44 8.59
CA PHE A 3 10.18 11.03 8.47
C PHE A 3 9.41 10.61 9.73
N ILE A 4 8.08 10.47 9.63
CA ILE A 4 7.30 9.82 10.68
C ILE A 4 7.69 8.34 10.69
N ASN A 5 8.54 7.94 11.64
CA ASN A 5 8.95 6.57 11.85
C ASN A 5 7.86 5.80 12.61
N ARG A 6 7.06 5.01 11.88
CA ARG A 6 6.26 3.92 12.46
C ARG A 6 6.81 2.57 11.98
N ASN A 7 8.12 2.33 12.19
CA ASN A 7 8.93 1.10 12.01
C ASN A 7 8.83 0.27 10.70
N ALA A 8 7.81 0.41 9.87
CA ALA A 8 7.60 -0.36 8.65
C ALA A 8 7.14 0.49 7.46
N ILE A 9 6.83 1.78 7.65
CA ILE A 9 6.45 2.70 6.58
C ILE A 9 7.29 3.97 6.61
N GLU A 10 7.76 4.37 5.44
CA GLU A 10 8.36 5.67 5.19
C GLU A 10 7.41 6.46 4.31
N CYS A 11 7.11 7.72 4.64
CA CYS A 11 6.23 8.57 3.85
C CYS A 11 6.84 9.96 3.66
N LYS A 12 6.58 10.55 2.50
CA LYS A 12 6.89 11.95 2.19
C LYS A 12 5.82 12.52 1.25
N LYS A 13 5.84 13.84 1.04
CA LYS A 13 5.08 14.47 -0.06
C LYS A 13 5.97 14.64 -1.28
N ASP A 14 5.41 14.47 -2.46
CA ASP A 14 6.05 14.90 -3.72
C ASP A 14 5.73 16.37 -4.05
N ASP A 15 6.31 16.88 -5.13
CA ASP A 15 6.13 18.27 -5.58
C ASP A 15 4.68 18.60 -5.98
N LYS A 16 3.83 17.58 -6.17
CA LYS A 16 2.41 17.71 -6.52
C LYS A 16 1.50 17.58 -5.30
N GLY A 17 2.07 17.39 -4.11
CA GLY A 17 1.33 17.18 -2.87
C GLY A 17 0.81 15.76 -2.67
N ASN A 18 1.21 14.78 -3.49
CA ASN A 18 0.84 13.39 -3.25
C ASN A 18 1.65 12.81 -2.10
N ILE A 19 1.01 11.93 -1.32
CA ILE A 19 1.66 11.11 -0.31
C ILE A 19 2.36 9.96 -1.03
N VAL A 20 3.70 9.93 -0.96
CA VAL A 20 4.53 8.85 -1.48
C VAL A 20 5.02 8.02 -0.32
N ALA A 21 4.74 6.72 -0.33
CA ALA A 21 5.14 5.80 0.71
C ALA A 21 5.96 4.61 0.20
N ARG A 22 6.94 4.21 1.01
CA ARG A 22 7.58 2.89 0.94
C ARG A 22 7.20 2.11 2.19
N TYR A 23 6.55 0.96 2.00
CA TYR A 23 6.09 0.09 3.06
C TYR A 23 6.78 -1.26 3.01
N PHE A 24 7.22 -1.75 4.16
CA PHE A 24 7.92 -3.02 4.34
C PHE A 24 6.97 -4.00 5.07
N PRO A 25 6.17 -4.77 4.32
CA PRO A 25 5.11 -5.59 4.89
C PRO A 25 5.68 -6.76 5.70
N GLN A 26 4.94 -7.22 6.70
CA GLN A 26 5.38 -8.30 7.59
C GLN A 26 4.49 -9.54 7.42
N GLY A 27 5.07 -10.73 7.61
CA GLY A 27 4.33 -12.00 7.52
C GLY A 27 3.88 -12.41 6.11
N VAL A 28 4.37 -11.76 5.07
CA VAL A 28 4.00 -12.02 3.65
C VAL A 28 5.23 -12.30 2.78
N CYS A 29 5.01 -12.66 1.52
CA CYS A 29 6.10 -12.94 0.56
C CYS A 29 6.61 -11.68 -0.17
N SER A 30 5.82 -10.61 -0.22
CA SER A 30 6.27 -9.31 -0.71
C SER A 30 7.27 -8.70 0.27
N ARG A 31 8.27 -8.00 -0.26
CA ARG A 31 9.39 -7.42 0.48
C ARG A 31 9.24 -5.92 0.66
N MET A 32 8.51 -5.27 -0.25
CA MET A 32 8.29 -3.83 -0.25
C MET A 32 7.06 -3.48 -1.09
N MET A 33 6.40 -2.37 -0.75
CA MET A 33 5.35 -1.75 -1.54
C MET A 33 5.66 -0.26 -1.69
N GLU A 34 5.64 0.23 -2.92
CA GLU A 34 5.74 1.66 -3.23
C GLU A 34 4.33 2.12 -3.64
N ILE A 35 3.80 3.14 -2.97
CA ILE A 35 2.42 3.60 -3.17
C ILE A 35 2.41 5.12 -3.23
N VAL A 36 1.70 5.67 -4.20
CA VAL A 36 1.45 7.11 -4.33
C VAL A 36 -0.05 7.36 -4.22
N VAL A 37 -0.46 8.20 -3.28
CA VAL A 37 -1.86 8.57 -3.04
C VAL A 37 -2.00 10.08 -3.08
N ASP A 38 -3.00 10.57 -3.78
CA ASP A 38 -3.37 11.99 -3.76
C ASP A 38 -3.94 12.36 -2.38
N GLU A 39 -3.36 13.36 -1.71
CA GLU A 39 -3.71 13.70 -0.33
C GLU A 39 -5.15 14.20 -0.17
N ASN A 40 -5.69 14.90 -1.16
CA ASN A 40 -7.01 15.53 -1.04
C ASN A 40 -8.12 14.58 -1.47
N THR A 41 -7.86 13.77 -2.49
CA THR A 41 -8.85 12.88 -3.08
C THR A 41 -8.72 11.45 -2.59
N HIS A 42 -7.61 11.06 -1.99
CA HIS A 42 -7.29 9.67 -1.62
C HIS A 42 -7.28 8.70 -2.82
N GLU A 43 -7.13 9.21 -4.03
CA GLU A 43 -6.97 8.37 -5.22
C GLU A 43 -5.55 7.82 -5.28
N ILE A 44 -5.42 6.51 -5.53
CA ILE A 44 -4.13 5.86 -5.72
C ILE A 44 -3.61 6.21 -7.11
N LYS A 45 -2.54 7.02 -7.17
CA LYS A 45 -1.94 7.48 -8.43
C LYS A 45 -0.93 6.48 -9.00
N ASP A 46 -0.25 5.74 -8.13
CA ASP A 46 0.67 4.69 -8.53
C ASP A 46 0.82 3.64 -7.42
N ALA A 47 1.11 2.40 -7.80
CA ALA A 47 1.33 1.30 -6.87
C ALA A 47 2.28 0.28 -7.47
N LYS A 48 3.21 -0.21 -6.65
CA LYS A 48 4.14 -1.28 -7.02
C LYS A 48 4.39 -2.20 -5.84
N ILE A 49 4.12 -3.49 -6.03
CA ILE A 49 4.38 -4.52 -5.03
C ILE A 49 5.61 -5.33 -5.44
N ILE A 50 6.67 -5.27 -4.65
CA ILE A 50 7.97 -5.89 -4.94
C ILE A 50 8.10 -7.22 -4.18
N GLY A 51 8.36 -8.29 -4.93
CA GLY A 51 8.45 -9.65 -4.40
C GLY A 51 7.08 -10.32 -4.18
N GLY A 52 7.08 -11.64 -4.08
CA GLY A 52 5.86 -12.47 -4.05
C GLY A 52 5.56 -13.10 -5.42
N CYS A 53 4.31 -13.50 -5.64
CA CYS A 53 3.88 -14.07 -6.91
C CYS A 53 3.81 -12.97 -7.99
N SER A 54 4.74 -12.99 -8.94
CA SER A 54 4.95 -11.94 -9.94
C SER A 54 3.69 -11.54 -10.71
N GLY A 55 2.89 -12.51 -11.16
CA GLY A 55 1.66 -12.26 -11.91
C GLY A 55 0.60 -11.57 -11.04
N ASN A 56 0.39 -12.07 -9.82
CA ASN A 56 -0.60 -11.52 -8.91
C ASN A 56 -0.22 -10.11 -8.41
N THR A 57 1.05 -9.90 -8.04
CA THR A 57 1.50 -8.60 -7.54
C THR A 57 1.49 -7.53 -8.63
N ALA A 58 1.85 -7.89 -9.87
CA ALA A 58 1.70 -6.99 -11.02
C ALA A 58 0.23 -6.70 -11.34
N GLY A 59 -0.65 -7.71 -11.25
CA GLY A 59 -2.09 -7.55 -11.45
C GLY A 59 -2.71 -6.59 -10.44
N ILE A 60 -2.47 -6.79 -9.14
CA ILE A 60 -2.94 -5.91 -8.06
C ILE A 60 -2.44 -4.49 -8.27
N SER A 61 -1.14 -4.32 -8.56
CA SER A 61 -0.53 -3.00 -8.79
C SER A 61 -1.25 -2.21 -9.88
N ARG A 62 -1.73 -2.88 -10.94
CA ARG A 62 -2.52 -2.24 -12.01
C ARG A 62 -3.97 -1.99 -11.63
N LEU A 63 -4.60 -2.92 -10.90
CA LEU A 63 -6.02 -2.84 -10.56
C LEU A 63 -6.35 -1.72 -9.59
N VAL A 64 -5.42 -1.36 -8.70
CA VAL A 64 -5.68 -0.36 -7.65
C VAL A 64 -5.49 1.09 -8.11
N VAL A 65 -4.75 1.33 -9.20
CA VAL A 65 -4.48 2.68 -9.71
C VAL A 65 -5.78 3.30 -10.23
N GLY A 66 -6.02 4.55 -9.84
CA GLY A 66 -7.25 5.30 -10.13
C GLY A 66 -8.41 5.01 -9.17
N LEU A 67 -8.27 4.06 -8.23
CA LEU A 67 -9.27 3.79 -7.20
C LEU A 67 -9.03 4.63 -5.95
N LYS A 68 -10.10 4.86 -5.19
CA LYS A 68 -10.04 5.44 -3.84
C LYS A 68 -9.39 4.46 -2.86
N ALA A 69 -8.51 4.97 -2.01
CA ALA A 69 -7.80 4.18 -1.00
C ALA A 69 -8.77 3.43 -0.08
N GLU A 70 -9.88 4.06 0.33
CA GLU A 70 -10.91 3.48 1.19
C GLU A 70 -11.57 2.26 0.55
N PHE A 71 -11.90 2.34 -0.73
CA PHE A 71 -12.49 1.23 -1.47
C PHE A 71 -11.53 0.04 -1.53
N VAL A 72 -10.24 0.29 -1.80
CA VAL A 72 -9.22 -0.76 -1.80
C VAL A 72 -9.02 -1.35 -0.40
N ILE A 73 -8.99 -0.50 0.65
CA ILE A 73 -8.91 -0.93 2.04
C ILE A 73 -10.06 -1.88 2.39
N GLU A 74 -11.30 -1.52 2.07
CA GLU A 74 -12.50 -2.31 2.36
C GLU A 74 -12.40 -3.70 1.71
N ARG A 75 -11.95 -3.77 0.46
CA ARG A 75 -11.87 -5.02 -0.30
C ARG A 75 -10.69 -5.91 0.08
N PHE A 76 -9.59 -5.32 0.54
CA PHE A 76 -8.35 -6.06 0.78
C PHE A 76 -8.13 -6.43 2.25
N ALA A 77 -8.62 -5.64 3.20
CA ALA A 77 -8.42 -5.87 4.62
C ALA A 77 -8.96 -7.23 5.06
N GLY A 78 -8.18 -7.96 5.85
CA GLY A 78 -8.51 -9.29 6.36
C GLY A 78 -8.27 -10.43 5.37
N THR A 79 -7.83 -10.16 4.14
CA THR A 79 -7.48 -11.23 3.19
C THR A 79 -6.31 -12.05 3.75
N THR A 80 -6.47 -13.36 3.86
CA THR A 80 -5.41 -14.28 4.33
C THR A 80 -4.71 -15.01 3.18
N CYS A 81 -3.55 -15.62 3.44
CA CYS A 81 -2.79 -16.38 2.45
C CYS A 81 -2.44 -17.77 2.98
N GLY A 82 -3.28 -18.74 2.67
CA GLY A 82 -3.18 -20.09 3.23
C GLY A 82 -3.25 -20.05 4.77
N PRO A 83 -2.27 -20.62 5.49
CA PRO A 83 -2.25 -20.60 6.96
C PRO A 83 -1.79 -19.26 7.57
N LYS A 84 -1.33 -18.30 6.75
CA LYS A 84 -0.84 -17.02 7.25
C LYS A 84 -2.01 -16.12 7.65
N PRO A 85 -1.96 -15.45 8.82
CA PRO A 85 -3.05 -14.59 9.28
C PRO A 85 -3.17 -13.26 8.51
N THR A 86 -2.33 -13.05 7.49
CA THR A 86 -2.30 -11.86 6.63
C THR A 86 -1.86 -12.25 5.22
N SER A 87 -1.96 -11.30 4.27
CA SER A 87 -1.60 -11.48 2.86
C SER A 87 -1.10 -10.18 2.25
N CYS A 88 -0.56 -10.23 1.02
CA CYS A 88 -0.11 -9.02 0.33
C CYS A 88 -1.24 -7.99 0.15
N PRO A 89 -2.47 -8.36 -0.26
CA PRO A 89 -3.61 -7.44 -0.22
C PRO A 89 -3.86 -6.82 1.16
N ASP A 90 -3.92 -7.63 2.22
CA ASP A 90 -4.20 -7.13 3.57
C ASP A 90 -3.11 -6.16 4.09
N GLN A 91 -1.84 -6.48 3.82
CA GLN A 91 -0.72 -5.58 4.09
C GLN A 91 -0.78 -4.30 3.25
N PHE A 92 -1.26 -4.35 2.01
CA PHE A 92 -1.49 -3.17 1.17
C PHE A 92 -2.59 -2.27 1.77
N ALA A 93 -3.69 -2.86 2.26
CA ALA A 93 -4.72 -2.12 2.99
C ALA A 93 -4.17 -1.47 4.26
N THR A 94 -3.30 -2.16 4.98
CA THR A 94 -2.61 -1.60 6.15
C THR A 94 -1.74 -0.40 5.78
N ALA A 95 -0.99 -0.48 4.69
CA ALA A 95 -0.19 0.64 4.17
C ALA A 95 -1.06 1.86 3.85
N LEU A 96 -2.16 1.66 3.12
CA LEU A 96 -3.09 2.75 2.78
C LEU A 96 -3.68 3.42 4.03
N LYS A 97 -4.12 2.64 5.03
CA LYS A 97 -4.61 3.19 6.31
C LYS A 97 -3.57 4.08 6.99
N LEU A 98 -2.30 3.68 6.97
CA LEU A 98 -1.19 4.45 7.55
C LEU A 98 -0.87 5.73 6.75
N MET A 99 -1.18 5.75 5.46
CA MET A 99 -0.99 6.92 4.61
C MET A 99 -2.08 7.97 4.81
N ILE A 100 -3.35 7.57 4.83
CA ILE A 100 -4.49 8.50 4.81
C ILE A 100 -5.00 8.90 6.22
N ASN A 101 -4.76 8.09 7.26
CA ASN A 101 -5.19 8.40 8.63
C ASN A 101 -4.07 9.04 9.47
N LYS A 102 -3.35 10.01 8.90
CA LYS A 102 -2.27 10.72 9.60
C LYS A 102 -2.77 11.90 10.41
#